data_AF-A0A946FHZ0-F1
#
_entry.id   AF-A0A946FHZ0-F1
#
_cell.length_a   1.000
_cell.length_b   1.000
_cell.length_c   1.000
_cell.angle_alpha   90.00
_cell.angle_beta   90.00
_cell.angle_gamma   90.00
#
_symmetry.space_group_name_H-M   'P 1'
#
loop_
_entity.id
_entity.type
_entity.pdbx_description
1 polymer ?
#
loop_
_entity_poly.entity_id
_entity_poly.type
_entity_poly.pdbx_seq_one_letter_code
_entity_poly.pdbx_strand_id
1 'polypeptide(L)'
;MLAILLTYLGASIMASWQTPASITPESTPESTQDTIQDQDGDSTYSHEADEYDSDRSVASCVMLCFVGIIMLVFGADLLVDGASAVARSFAISEAVIGLTLVAVGTSLPELAAMIAAALKRHDDIIVGNIIGSTLFNILSILGITALIAPLAVAQQIIVVDIPISVMITVVLGAGLIFLSRLPRFFGGIMLAAYVIYLFWQFSAGHI
;
A
#
# COMPACT_ATOMS: atom_id res chain seq x y z
N MET A 1 -4.77 -4.87 -9.87
CA MET A 1 -4.91 -5.80 -8.73
C MET A 1 -3.78 -5.70 -7.70
N LEU A 2 -2.49 -5.74 -8.08
CA LEU A 2 -1.37 -5.63 -7.12
C LEU A 2 -1.41 -4.32 -6.30
N ALA A 3 -1.63 -3.18 -6.95
CA ALA A 3 -1.77 -1.88 -6.27
C ALA A 3 -2.93 -1.88 -5.26
N ILE A 4 -4.06 -2.51 -5.59
CA ILE A 4 -5.22 -2.63 -4.69
C ILE A 4 -4.85 -3.50 -3.48
N LEU A 5 -4.16 -4.62 -3.70
CA LEU A 5 -3.69 -5.48 -2.62
C LEU A 5 -2.71 -4.77 -1.69
N LEU A 6 -1.80 -3.95 -2.23
CA LEU A 6 -0.86 -3.15 -1.45
C LEU A 6 -1.55 -2.06 -0.63
N THR A 7 -2.51 -1.35 -1.25
CA THR A 7 -3.39 -0.40 -0.57
C THR A 7 -4.14 -1.06 0.60
N TYR A 8 -4.68 -2.26 0.39
CA TYR A 8 -5.42 -2.98 1.42
C TYR A 8 -4.54 -3.61 2.50
N LEU A 9 -3.34 -4.07 2.14
CA LEU A 9 -2.37 -4.57 3.10
C LEU A 9 -1.92 -3.43 4.03
N GLY A 10 -1.65 -2.24 3.47
CA GLY A 10 -1.35 -1.03 4.26
C GLY A 10 -2.48 -0.66 5.21
N ALA A 11 -3.72 -0.61 4.72
CA ALA A 11 -4.89 -0.32 5.54
C ALA A 11 -5.15 -1.39 6.64
N SER A 12 -4.90 -2.67 6.34
CA SER A 12 -5.04 -3.77 7.30
C SER A 12 -3.95 -3.75 8.38
N ILE A 13 -2.74 -3.31 8.04
CA ILE A 13 -1.66 -3.09 9.02
C ILE A 13 -2.06 -1.93 9.96
N MET A 14 -2.52 -0.81 9.42
CA MET A 14 -3.01 0.34 10.22
C MET A 14 -4.12 -0.05 11.20
N ALA A 15 -5.13 -0.80 10.75
CA ALA A 15 -6.22 -1.29 11.59
C ALA A 15 -5.75 -2.24 12.72
N SER A 16 -4.57 -2.84 12.59
CA SER A 16 -4.01 -3.75 13.58
C SER A 16 -3.42 -3.05 14.81
N TRP A 17 -3.16 -1.74 14.71
CA TRP A 17 -2.53 -0.92 15.74
C TRP A 17 -3.49 0.03 16.46
N GLN A 18 -4.74 0.12 16.01
CA GLN A 18 -5.82 0.94 16.60
C GLN A 18 -6.68 0.21 17.65
N THR A 19 -6.18 -0.85 18.30
CA THR A 19 -6.82 -1.43 19.50
C THR A 19 -6.43 -0.59 20.73
N PRO A 20 -7.35 0.18 21.35
CA PRO A 20 -7.06 0.87 22.58
C PRO A 20 -6.87 -0.16 23.70
N ALA A 21 -5.81 -0.01 24.49
CA ALA A 21 -5.64 -0.78 25.72
C ALA A 21 -6.74 -0.37 26.73
N SER A 22 -7.58 -1.34 27.12
CA SER A 22 -8.38 -1.43 28.35
C SER A 22 -8.90 -0.14 29.01
N ILE A 23 -10.19 0.16 28.82
CA ILE A 23 -10.94 1.03 29.74
C ILE A 23 -11.51 0.14 30.85
N THR A 24 -11.01 0.27 32.08
CA THR A 24 -11.69 -0.25 33.28
C THR A 24 -12.86 0.68 33.65
N PRO A 25 -14.04 0.16 34.02
CA PRO A 25 -15.19 1.01 34.30
C PRO A 25 -15.11 1.54 35.74
N GLU A 26 -14.75 2.80 35.90
CA GLU A 26 -14.95 3.51 37.17
C GLU A 26 -16.30 4.22 37.15
N SER A 27 -17.18 3.79 38.05
CA SER A 27 -18.53 4.30 38.26
C SER A 27 -18.52 5.58 39.10
N THR A 28 -19.23 6.64 38.68
CA THR A 28 -20.29 7.40 39.41
C THR A 28 -20.60 8.71 38.65
N PRO A 29 -21.86 9.20 38.58
CA PRO A 29 -22.31 10.09 37.51
C PRO A 29 -22.34 11.58 37.91
N GLU A 30 -21.88 12.47 37.03
CA GLU A 30 -22.15 13.91 37.19
C GLU A 30 -22.21 14.63 35.82
N SER A 31 -23.37 15.28 35.60
CA SER A 31 -23.71 16.31 34.59
C SER A 31 -23.37 16.10 33.11
N THR A 32 -24.40 15.72 32.34
CA THR A 32 -24.52 15.96 30.89
C THR A 32 -24.55 17.46 30.58
N GLN A 33 -23.82 17.87 29.54
CA GLN A 33 -23.74 19.18 28.86
C GLN A 33 -22.73 20.20 29.44
N ASP A 34 -21.47 20.08 29.04
CA ASP A 34 -20.85 21.06 28.14
C ASP A 34 -19.50 20.52 27.63
N THR A 35 -19.11 20.95 26.43
CA THR A 35 -17.89 20.58 25.69
C THR A 35 -18.05 19.37 24.76
N ILE A 36 -18.56 19.65 23.56
CA ILE A 36 -18.19 18.91 22.35
C ILE A 36 -16.66 18.84 22.34
N GLN A 37 -16.15 17.62 22.42
CA GLN A 37 -14.78 17.30 22.71
C GLN A 37 -13.95 17.44 21.42
N ASP A 38 -13.38 18.62 21.19
CA ASP A 38 -12.30 18.87 20.21
C ASP A 38 -10.95 18.31 20.71
N GLN A 39 -10.95 17.05 21.15
CA GLN A 39 -9.76 16.34 21.65
C GLN A 39 -9.76 14.95 21.04
N ASP A 40 -9.16 14.83 19.85
CA ASP A 40 -8.64 13.57 19.30
C ASP A 40 -7.75 13.83 18.07
N GLY A 41 -7.89 14.99 17.41
CA GLY A 41 -7.01 15.40 16.31
C GLY A 41 -5.71 16.10 16.72
N ASP A 42 -5.74 16.97 17.72
CA ASP A 42 -4.64 17.92 18.02
C ASP A 42 -3.44 17.28 18.77
N SER A 43 -3.68 16.21 19.52
CA SER A 43 -2.65 15.53 20.33
C SER A 43 -1.71 14.63 19.52
N THR A 44 -2.12 14.17 18.33
CA THR A 44 -1.31 13.28 17.48
C THR A 44 -0.27 14.09 16.69
N TYR A 45 -0.68 15.21 16.07
CA TYR A 45 0.22 16.08 15.32
C TYR A 45 1.28 16.77 16.20
N SER A 46 0.94 17.06 17.46
CA SER A 46 1.87 17.67 18.41
C SER A 46 2.97 16.70 18.85
N HIS A 47 2.73 15.39 18.89
CA HIS A 47 3.77 14.39 19.18
C HIS A 47 4.71 14.10 18.00
N GLU A 48 4.24 14.21 16.75
CA GLU A 48 5.12 14.06 15.58
C GLU A 48 6.05 15.26 15.37
N ALA A 49 5.61 16.47 15.72
CA ALA A 49 6.41 17.68 15.63
C ALA A 49 7.58 17.69 16.62
N ASP A 50 7.43 17.03 17.78
CA ASP A 50 8.46 16.95 18.83
C ASP A 50 9.53 15.87 18.53
N GLU A 51 9.25 14.88 17.66
CA GLU A 51 10.21 13.84 17.25
C GLU A 51 11.17 14.33 16.14
N TYR A 52 10.82 15.42 15.45
CA TYR A 52 11.69 16.01 14.44
C TYR A 52 12.75 16.90 15.10
N ASP A 53 13.96 16.36 15.25
CA ASP A 53 15.16 17.06 15.72
C ASP A 53 15.33 18.40 14.99
N SER A 54 14.88 19.48 15.65
CA SER A 54 14.75 20.84 15.09
C SER A 54 16.11 21.44 14.66
N ASP A 55 17.21 20.83 15.10
CA ASP A 55 18.59 21.23 14.76
C ASP A 55 19.10 20.68 13.42
N ARG A 56 18.36 19.79 12.74
CA ARG A 56 18.78 19.31 11.41
C ARG A 56 18.49 20.32 10.32
N SER A 57 19.57 20.79 9.67
CA SER A 57 19.49 21.60 8.46
C SER A 57 18.61 20.93 7.40
N VAL A 58 17.72 21.71 6.77
CA VAL A 58 16.85 21.26 5.66
C VAL A 58 17.66 20.57 4.56
N ALA A 59 18.89 21.01 4.32
CA ALA A 59 19.80 20.38 3.37
C ALA A 59 20.11 18.92 3.72
N SER A 60 20.30 18.61 5.00
CA SER A 60 20.52 17.24 5.48
C SER A 60 19.27 16.37 5.31
N CYS A 61 18.08 16.94 5.54
CA CYS A 61 16.81 16.24 5.35
C CYS A 61 16.58 15.88 3.88
N VAL A 62 16.79 16.85 2.98
CA VAL A 62 16.70 16.63 1.53
C VAL A 62 17.71 15.59 1.07
N MET A 63 18.96 15.67 1.55
CA MET A 63 19.99 14.70 1.23
C MET A 63 19.59 13.27 1.67
N LEU A 64 19.08 13.11 2.89
CA LEU A 64 18.63 11.82 3.40
C LEU A 64 17.46 11.25 2.58
N CYS A 65 16.52 12.09 2.13
CA CYS A 65 15.44 11.66 1.24
C CYS A 65 15.98 11.10 -0.08
N PHE A 66 16.90 11.81 -0.74
CA PHE A 66 17.49 11.33 -2.00
C PHE A 66 18.25 10.02 -1.83
N VAL A 67 19.07 9.91 -0.77
CA VAL A 67 19.81 8.68 -0.47
C VAL A 67 18.85 7.53 -0.21
N GLY A 68 17.78 7.77 0.56
CA GLY A 68 16.75 6.77 0.84
C GLY A 68 16.05 6.27 -0.42
N ILE A 69 15.64 7.17 -1.31
CA ILE A 69 15.01 6.80 -2.59
C ILE A 69 15.97 5.95 -3.44
N ILE A 70 17.23 6.37 -3.57
CA ILE A 70 18.23 5.62 -4.36
C ILE A 70 18.44 4.22 -3.77
N MET A 71 18.58 4.11 -2.45
CA MET A 71 18.73 2.81 -1.79
C MET A 71 17.52 1.91 -1.97
N LEU A 72 16.30 2.46 -1.91
CA LEU A 72 15.08 1.69 -2.10
C LEU A 72 14.97 1.16 -3.54
N VAL A 73 15.24 1.99 -4.54
CA VAL A 73 15.22 1.59 -5.95
C VAL A 73 16.29 0.53 -6.22
N PHE A 74 17.53 0.79 -5.82
CA PHE A 74 18.62 -0.15 -6.04
C PHE A 74 18.42 -1.48 -5.28
N GLY A 75 17.88 -1.42 -4.07
CA GLY A 75 17.54 -2.61 -3.29
C GLY A 75 16.44 -3.44 -3.94
N ALA A 76 15.41 -2.78 -4.51
CA ALA A 76 14.36 -3.45 -5.26
C ALA A 76 14.92 -4.14 -6.53
N ASP A 77 15.75 -3.43 -7.31
CA ASP A 77 16.39 -3.99 -8.50
C ASP A 77 17.25 -5.22 -8.16
N LEU A 78 18.07 -5.12 -7.10
CA LEU A 78 18.91 -6.24 -6.65
C LEU A 78 18.08 -7.46 -6.20
N LEU A 79 16.94 -7.21 -5.55
CA LEU A 79 16.01 -8.27 -5.15
C LEU A 79 15.38 -8.95 -6.37
N VAL A 80 14.92 -8.15 -7.34
CA VAL A 80 14.30 -8.65 -8.58
C VAL A 80 15.32 -9.43 -9.41
N ASP A 81 16.54 -8.95 -9.55
CA ASP A 81 17.61 -9.63 -10.27
C ASP A 81 17.99 -10.96 -9.59
N GLY A 82 18.15 -10.94 -8.26
CA GLY A 82 18.44 -12.15 -7.48
C GLY A 82 17.33 -13.19 -7.57
N ALA A 83 16.07 -12.77 -7.42
CA ALA A 83 14.93 -13.67 -7.54
C ALA A 83 14.71 -14.15 -8.99
N SER A 84 15.03 -13.33 -10.00
CA SER A 84 15.00 -13.73 -11.42
C SER A 84 16.05 -14.82 -11.69
N ALA A 85 17.26 -14.68 -11.15
CA ALA A 85 18.31 -15.68 -11.29
C ALA A 85 17.90 -17.03 -10.67
N VAL A 86 17.22 -17.01 -9.51
CA VAL A 86 16.65 -18.21 -8.91
C VAL A 86 15.53 -18.79 -9.78
N ALA A 87 14.58 -17.96 -10.25
CA ALA A 87 13.48 -18.42 -11.10
C ALA A 87 13.96 -19.09 -12.39
N ARG A 88 15.02 -18.56 -13.02
CA ARG A 88 15.68 -19.16 -14.20
C ARG A 88 16.24 -20.54 -13.89
N SER A 89 16.78 -20.75 -12.69
CA SER A 89 17.28 -22.07 -12.27
C SER A 89 16.16 -23.13 -12.12
N PHE A 90 14.91 -22.70 -11.95
CA PHE A 90 13.71 -23.55 -11.95
C PHE A 90 13.05 -23.68 -13.33
N ALA A 91 13.71 -23.25 -14.41
CA ALA A 91 13.20 -23.29 -15.79
C ALA A 91 11.90 -22.51 -16.02
N ILE A 92 11.66 -21.46 -15.21
CA ILE A 92 10.55 -20.51 -15.42
C ILE A 92 10.91 -19.60 -16.61
N SER A 93 9.93 -19.33 -17.49
CA SER A 93 10.16 -18.52 -18.69
C SER A 93 10.36 -17.03 -18.37
N GLU A 94 11.17 -16.34 -19.19
CA GLU A 94 11.39 -14.89 -19.07
C GLU A 94 10.08 -14.09 -19.15
N ALA A 95 9.10 -14.59 -19.92
CA ALA A 95 7.79 -13.97 -20.01
C ALA A 95 7.04 -13.98 -18.67
N VAL A 96 7.07 -15.11 -17.94
CA VAL A 96 6.47 -15.22 -16.60
C VAL A 96 7.21 -14.31 -15.62
N ILE A 97 8.55 -14.29 -15.66
CA ILE A 97 9.38 -13.46 -14.76
C ILE A 97 9.08 -11.97 -15.00
N GLY A 98 9.05 -11.53 -16.25
CA GLY A 98 8.72 -10.15 -16.61
C GLY A 98 7.29 -9.75 -16.24
N LEU A 99 6.32 -10.65 -16.40
CA LEU A 99 4.92 -10.37 -16.06
C LEU A 99 4.68 -10.34 -14.53
N THR A 100 5.47 -11.08 -13.74
CA THR A 100 5.22 -11.25 -12.31
C THR A 100 6.27 -10.56 -11.45
N LEU A 101 7.53 -10.97 -11.55
CA LEU A 101 8.60 -10.57 -10.65
C LEU A 101 8.99 -9.10 -10.86
N VAL A 102 9.06 -8.66 -12.11
CA VAL A 102 9.32 -7.25 -12.44
C VAL A 102 8.15 -6.37 -12.02
N ALA A 103 6.91 -6.82 -12.25
CA ALA A 103 5.70 -6.11 -11.83
C ALA A 103 5.59 -5.98 -10.31
N VAL A 104 6.00 -7.00 -9.55
CA VAL A 104 6.12 -6.92 -8.08
C VAL A 104 7.26 -5.97 -7.71
N GLY A 105 8.40 -6.09 -8.41
CA GLY A 105 9.60 -5.28 -8.24
C GLY A 105 9.34 -3.78 -8.21
N THR A 106 8.55 -3.29 -9.17
CA THR A 106 8.20 -1.86 -9.27
C THR A 106 7.45 -1.32 -8.06
N SER A 107 6.74 -2.19 -7.31
CA SER A 107 5.96 -1.78 -6.14
C SER A 107 6.66 -2.07 -4.81
N LEU A 108 7.84 -2.70 -4.82
CA LEU A 108 8.62 -2.95 -3.61
C LEU A 108 9.06 -1.67 -2.89
N PRO A 109 9.54 -0.61 -3.58
CA PRO A 109 9.89 0.64 -2.91
C PRO A 109 8.71 1.26 -2.15
N GLU A 110 7.52 1.24 -2.76
CA GLU A 110 6.29 1.72 -2.15
C GLU A 110 5.93 0.91 -0.90
N LEU A 111 6.01 -0.43 -0.99
CA LEU A 111 5.76 -1.31 0.13
C LEU A 111 6.77 -1.09 1.27
N ALA A 112 8.05 -0.95 0.96
CA ALA A 112 9.10 -0.72 1.93
C ALA A 112 8.92 0.64 2.64
N ALA A 113 8.55 1.69 1.91
CA ALA A 113 8.24 2.99 2.48
C ALA A 113 7.02 2.92 3.43
N MET A 114 5.96 2.21 3.04
CA MET A 114 4.80 1.99 3.91
C MET A 114 5.15 1.20 5.18
N ILE A 115 5.94 0.13 5.05
CA ILE A 115 6.37 -0.65 6.22
C ILE A 115 7.22 0.22 7.16
N ALA A 116 8.15 1.01 6.61
CA ALA A 116 8.98 1.91 7.41
C ALA A 116 8.15 2.96 8.16
N ALA A 117 7.14 3.56 7.51
CA ALA A 117 6.21 4.49 8.14
C ALA A 117 5.33 3.81 9.20
N ALA A 118 4.85 2.59 8.92
CA ALA A 118 4.07 1.79 9.86
C ALA A 118 4.85 1.40 11.11
N LEU A 119 6.13 1.06 10.97
CA LEU A 119 7.02 0.77 12.11
C LEU A 119 7.22 1.98 13.02
N LYS A 120 7.10 3.19 12.46
CA LYS A 120 7.17 4.45 13.19
C LYS A 120 5.82 5.03 13.61
N ARG A 121 4.71 4.36 13.30
CA ARG A 121 3.33 4.79 13.59
C ARG A 121 2.95 6.13 12.95
N HIS A 122 3.54 6.45 11.80
CA HIS A 122 3.16 7.63 11.01
C HIS A 122 2.01 7.31 10.05
N ASP A 123 0.80 7.24 10.59
CA ASP A 123 -0.39 6.81 9.86
C ASP A 123 -0.71 7.75 8.67
N ASP A 124 -0.45 9.05 8.80
CA ASP A 124 -0.68 10.04 7.75
C ASP A 124 0.23 9.84 6.54
N ILE A 125 1.49 9.46 6.78
CA ILE A 125 2.47 9.16 5.73
C ILE A 125 2.04 7.91 4.96
N ILE A 126 1.48 6.90 5.65
CA ILE A 126 1.00 5.66 5.03
C ILE A 126 -0.17 5.96 4.08
N VAL A 127 -1.17 6.73 4.55
CA VAL A 127 -2.33 7.11 3.73
C VAL A 127 -1.91 7.95 2.53
N GLY A 128 -1.01 8.92 2.74
CA GLY A 128 -0.45 9.75 1.68
C GLY A 128 0.28 8.92 0.62
N ASN A 129 1.06 7.92 1.04
CA ASN A 129 1.75 7.02 0.11
C ASN A 129 0.77 6.15 -0.70
N ILE A 130 -0.24 5.56 -0.06
CA ILE A 130 -1.24 4.70 -0.72
C ILE A 130 -1.99 5.46 -1.83
N ILE A 131 -2.51 6.65 -1.49
CA ILE A 131 -3.32 7.44 -2.42
C ILE A 131 -2.42 8.06 -3.49
N GLY A 132 -1.29 8.63 -3.06
CA GLY A 132 -0.35 9.34 -3.93
C GLY A 132 0.31 8.42 -4.96
N SER A 133 0.82 7.25 -4.55
CA SER A 133 1.50 6.34 -5.47
C SER A 133 0.55 5.76 -6.53
N THR A 134 -0.69 5.45 -6.14
CA THR A 134 -1.72 4.98 -7.07
C THR A 134 -2.08 6.06 -8.09
N LEU A 135 -2.29 7.30 -7.65
CA LEU A 135 -2.60 8.41 -8.55
C LEU A 135 -1.42 8.71 -9.49
N PHE A 136 -0.20 8.72 -8.96
CA PHE A 136 1.01 8.95 -9.74
C PHE A 136 1.25 7.86 -10.79
N ASN A 137 1.07 6.58 -10.45
CA ASN A 137 1.21 5.49 -11.42
C ASN A 137 0.20 5.59 -12.57
N ILE A 138 -1.03 5.97 -12.28
CA ILE A 138 -2.08 6.11 -13.32
C ILE A 138 -1.84 7.37 -14.17
N LEU A 139 -1.60 8.51 -13.54
CA LEU A 139 -1.48 9.79 -14.26
C LEU A 139 -0.14 9.93 -14.98
N SER A 140 0.95 9.58 -14.30
CA SER A 140 2.30 9.75 -14.82
C SER A 140 2.73 8.55 -15.65
N ILE A 141 2.82 7.35 -15.08
CA ILE A 141 3.34 6.20 -15.84
C ILE A 141 2.39 5.82 -16.97
N LEU A 142 1.13 5.51 -16.65
CA LEU A 142 0.16 5.08 -17.66
C LEU A 142 -0.21 6.22 -18.62
N GLY A 143 -0.42 7.43 -18.09
CA GLY A 143 -0.74 8.61 -18.91
C GLY A 143 0.37 9.00 -19.88
N ILE A 144 1.63 9.07 -19.44
CA ILE A 144 2.76 9.38 -20.33
C ILE A 144 2.98 8.24 -21.34
N THR A 145 2.90 6.97 -20.90
CA THR A 145 3.06 5.83 -21.81
C THR A 145 1.99 5.83 -22.89
N ALA A 146 0.73 6.12 -22.55
CA ALA A 146 -0.38 6.21 -23.50
C ALA A 146 -0.21 7.34 -24.54
N LEU A 147 0.47 8.43 -24.16
CA LEU A 147 0.78 9.54 -25.08
C LEU A 147 1.90 9.18 -26.07
N ILE A 148 2.89 8.41 -25.61
CA ILE A 148 4.06 8.05 -26.42
C ILE A 148 3.79 6.85 -27.32
N ALA A 149 3.10 5.83 -26.81
CA ALA A 149 2.82 4.59 -27.52
C ALA A 149 1.36 4.14 -27.30
N PRO A 150 0.62 3.79 -28.36
CA PRO A 150 -0.70 3.19 -28.20
C PRO A 150 -0.59 1.88 -27.43
N LEU A 151 -1.23 1.84 -26.27
CA LEU A 151 -1.24 0.66 -25.39
C LEU A 151 -2.02 -0.46 -26.07
N ALA A 152 -1.33 -1.50 -26.53
CA ALA A 152 -1.96 -2.74 -26.98
C ALA A 152 -2.43 -3.53 -25.76
N VAL A 153 -3.61 -3.18 -25.24
CA VAL A 153 -4.20 -3.86 -24.08
C VAL A 153 -4.89 -5.14 -24.55
N ALA A 154 -4.51 -6.28 -23.97
CA ALA A 154 -5.16 -7.55 -24.26
C ALA A 154 -6.64 -7.49 -23.90
N GLN A 155 -7.52 -8.05 -24.73
CA GLN A 155 -8.98 -8.03 -24.51
C GLN A 155 -9.36 -8.65 -23.16
N GLN A 156 -8.59 -9.63 -22.67
CA GLN A 156 -8.78 -10.23 -21.35
C GLN A 156 -8.60 -9.21 -20.21
N ILE A 157 -7.63 -8.30 -20.32
CA ILE A 157 -7.41 -7.24 -19.31
C ILE A 157 -8.62 -6.29 -19.27
N ILE A 158 -9.18 -5.94 -20.43
CA ILE A 158 -10.31 -5.01 -20.53
C ILE A 158 -11.61 -5.61 -19.96
N VAL A 159 -11.86 -6.89 -20.24
CA VAL A 159 -13.16 -7.53 -19.92
C VAL A 159 -13.15 -8.18 -18.53
N VAL A 160 -11.99 -8.61 -18.04
CA VAL A 160 -11.87 -9.38 -16.79
C VAL A 160 -11.11 -8.57 -15.73
N ASP A 161 -9.86 -8.20 -16.00
CA ASP A 161 -8.99 -7.67 -14.95
C ASP A 161 -9.37 -6.26 -14.49
N ILE A 162 -9.73 -5.37 -15.43
CA ILE A 162 -10.16 -4.00 -15.12
C ILE A 162 -11.50 -3.99 -14.35
N PRO A 163 -12.58 -4.65 -14.81
CA PRO A 163 -13.86 -4.63 -14.12
C PRO A 163 -13.80 -5.27 -12.73
N ILE A 164 -13.07 -6.39 -12.58
CA ILE A 164 -12.88 -7.04 -11.28
C ILE A 164 -12.10 -6.12 -10.34
N SER A 165 -11.02 -5.49 -10.82
CA SER A 165 -10.24 -4.54 -10.03
C SER A 165 -11.08 -3.35 -9.56
N VAL A 166 -11.90 -2.77 -10.44
CA VAL A 166 -12.79 -1.65 -10.09
C VAL A 166 -13.86 -2.10 -9.10
N MET A 167 -14.49 -3.25 -9.31
CA MET A 167 -15.50 -3.80 -8.41
C MET A 167 -14.94 -4.00 -7.00
N ILE A 168 -13.75 -4.60 -6.88
CA ILE A 168 -13.09 -4.82 -5.59
C ILE A 168 -12.81 -3.47 -4.89
N THR A 169 -12.27 -2.49 -5.62
CA THR A 169 -12.00 -1.15 -5.09
C THR A 169 -13.28 -0.45 -4.61
N VAL A 170 -14.37 -0.54 -5.37
CA VAL A 170 -15.65 0.09 -5.01
C VAL A 170 -16.26 -0.60 -3.79
N VAL A 171 -16.31 -1.94 -3.77
CA VAL A 171 -16.87 -2.70 -2.65
C VAL A 171 -16.10 -2.41 -1.37
N LEU A 172 -14.78 -2.46 -1.42
CA LEU A 172 -13.98 -2.24 -0.23
C LEU A 172 -13.93 -0.75 0.18
N GLY A 173 -13.94 0.18 -0.79
CA GLY A 173 -14.05 1.62 -0.52
C GLY A 173 -15.38 2.00 0.11
N ALA A 174 -16.49 1.45 -0.40
CA ALA A 174 -17.80 1.59 0.21
C ALA A 174 -17.84 0.96 1.61
N GLY A 175 -17.25 -0.23 1.78
CA GLY A 175 -17.12 -0.88 3.09
C GLY A 175 -16.35 -0.01 4.11
N LEU A 176 -15.33 0.72 3.67
CA LEU A 176 -14.58 1.64 4.53
C LEU A 176 -15.44 2.84 4.97
N ILE A 177 -16.24 3.41 4.06
CA ILE A 177 -17.13 4.54 4.33
C ILE A 177 -18.28 4.13 5.26
N PHE A 178 -18.87 2.95 5.04
CA PHE A 178 -20.05 2.49 5.78
C PHE A 178 -19.74 1.84 7.13
N LEU A 179 -18.63 1.10 7.24
CA LEU A 179 -18.33 0.32 8.43
C LEU A 179 -17.35 1.02 9.38
N SER A 180 -16.75 2.14 8.95
CA SER A 180 -15.71 2.95 9.63
C SER A 180 -14.43 2.19 10.02
N ARG A 181 -14.46 0.85 10.11
CA ARG A 181 -13.37 -0.07 10.40
C ARG A 181 -13.57 -1.34 9.58
N LEU A 182 -12.63 -1.66 8.69
CA LEU A 182 -12.60 -2.96 8.03
C LEU A 182 -11.99 -4.01 8.99
N PRO A 183 -12.65 -5.15 9.21
CA PRO A 183 -12.09 -6.18 10.06
C PRO A 183 -10.81 -6.74 9.44
N ARG A 184 -9.78 -6.94 10.27
CA ARG A 184 -8.42 -7.42 9.91
C ARG A 184 -8.41 -8.68 9.03
N PHE A 185 -9.48 -9.47 9.07
CA PHE A 185 -9.66 -10.65 8.24
C PHE A 185 -9.81 -10.33 6.74
N PHE A 186 -10.26 -9.13 6.38
CA PHE A 186 -10.39 -8.71 4.98
C PHE A 186 -9.05 -8.63 4.25
N GLY A 187 -7.98 -8.19 4.92
CA GLY A 187 -6.63 -8.19 4.33
C GLY A 187 -6.15 -9.62 4.01
N GLY A 188 -6.39 -10.55 4.95
CA GLY A 188 -6.12 -11.98 4.76
C GLY A 188 -6.96 -12.62 3.64
N ILE A 189 -8.26 -12.28 3.55
CA ILE A 189 -9.14 -12.72 2.46
C ILE A 189 -8.63 -12.19 1.11
N MET A 190 -8.24 -10.91 1.03
CA MET A 190 -7.70 -10.32 -0.21
C MET A 190 -6.41 -11.00 -0.63
N LEU A 191 -5.51 -11.29 0.32
CA LEU A 191 -4.28 -12.03 0.05
C LEU A 191 -4.60 -13.44 -0.47
N ALA A 192 -5.52 -14.15 0.17
CA ALA A 192 -5.96 -15.47 -0.27
C ALA A 192 -6.58 -15.42 -1.66
N ALA A 193 -7.44 -14.44 -1.95
CA ALA A 193 -8.05 -14.23 -3.27
C ALA A 193 -6.99 -13.94 -4.35
N TYR A 194 -5.95 -13.17 -4.02
CA TYR A 194 -4.84 -12.91 -4.93
C TYR A 194 -4.02 -14.16 -5.20
N VAL A 195 -3.71 -14.95 -4.17
CA VAL A 195 -3.01 -16.24 -4.35
C VAL A 195 -3.85 -17.21 -5.18
N ILE A 196 -5.16 -17.28 -4.95
CA ILE A 196 -6.08 -18.08 -5.76
C ILE A 196 -6.09 -17.61 -7.22
N TYR A 197 -6.12 -16.30 -7.46
CA TYR A 197 -6.04 -15.74 -8.81
C TYR A 197 -4.73 -16.11 -9.49
N LEU A 198 -3.58 -15.96 -8.80
CA LEU A 198 -2.28 -16.36 -9.34
C LEU A 198 -2.26 -17.86 -9.69
N PHE A 199 -2.83 -18.69 -8.83
CA PHE A 199 -2.90 -20.13 -9.05
C PHE A 199 -3.84 -20.48 -10.21
N TRP A 200 -4.96 -19.78 -10.35
CA TRP A 200 -5.89 -19.96 -11.47
C TRP A 200 -5.23 -19.54 -12.79
N GLN A 201 -4.52 -18.41 -12.82
CA GLN A 201 -3.79 -17.94 -13.99
C GLN A 201 -2.67 -18.92 -14.39
N PHE A 202 -1.96 -19.48 -13.41
CA PHE A 202 -0.91 -20.47 -13.63
C PHE A 202 -1.48 -21.82 -14.11
N SER A 203 -2.57 -22.30 -13.49
CA SER A 203 -3.21 -23.58 -13.83
C SER A 203 -3.96 -23.53 -15.16
N ALA A 204 -4.42 -22.36 -15.60
CA ALA A 204 -5.17 -22.21 -16.85
C ALA A 204 -4.28 -22.22 -18.11
N GLY A 205 -2.95 -22.32 -17.98
CA GLY A 205 -2.03 -22.45 -19.13
C GLY A 205 -2.05 -21.25 -20.08
N HIS A 206 -2.49 -20.07 -19.60
CA HIS A 206 -2.39 -18.80 -20.32
C HIS A 206 -1.04 -18.10 -20.07
N ILE A 207 -0.06 -18.82 -19.55
CA ILE A 207 1.37 -18.47 -19.51
C ILE A 207 2.19 -19.73 -19.83
#